data_AF-A0A923XLR3-F1
#
_entry.id   AF-A0A923XLR3-F1
#
_cell.length_a   1.000
_cell.length_b   1.000
_cell.length_c   1.000
_cell.angle_alpha   90.00
_cell.angle_beta   90.00
_cell.angle_gamma   90.00
#
_symmetry.space_group_name_H-M   'P 1'
#
loop_
_entity.id
_entity.type
_entity.pdbx_description
1 polymer ?
#
loop_
_entity_poly.entity_id
_entity_poly.type
_entity_poly.pdbx_seq_one_letter_code
_entity_poly.pdbx_strand_id
1 'polypeptide(L)'
;MSTGSESQYQNLRLWNGVMGALHLIQGIAMLILSKKILFIVYLYLPKPSSLTRSVSIVGEKWYEINLGYTISVFLFLSALAHFITITPKVYEWYIAKLHDKINLIRWYEYALSSSVMIFVIAALCNVNDGIIIFLLVVANICMNLFGAMMELHNFSLRKLAKKNNVDYKPNWTAFVYGCFAGVAPWIVS
;
A
#
# COMPACT_ATOMS: atom_id res chain seq x y z
N MET A 1 -24.51 22.38 20.99
CA MET A 1 -25.02 21.10 20.46
C MET A 1 -24.27 20.78 19.18
N SER A 2 -23.32 19.84 19.22
CA SER A 2 -22.48 19.41 18.08
C SER A 2 -22.99 18.10 17.47
N THR A 3 -24.29 18.00 17.20
CA THR A 3 -24.95 16.78 16.71
C THR A 3 -24.49 16.32 15.31
N GLY A 4 -23.70 17.15 14.60
CA GLY A 4 -23.14 16.82 13.29
C GLY A 4 -21.94 15.86 13.31
N SER A 5 -21.16 15.81 14.39
CA SER A 5 -19.95 14.95 14.42
C SER A 5 -20.25 13.50 14.77
N GLU A 6 -21.18 13.25 15.70
CA GLU A 6 -21.50 11.88 16.12
C GLU A 6 -22.21 11.08 15.03
N SER A 7 -23.13 11.70 14.27
CA SER A 7 -23.83 11.02 13.18
C SER A 7 -22.91 10.66 12.00
N GLN A 8 -21.87 11.48 11.75
CA GLN A 8 -20.86 11.21 10.72
C GLN A 8 -20.04 9.95 11.03
N TYR A 9 -19.71 9.70 12.30
CA TYR A 9 -18.95 8.51 12.71
C TYR A 9 -19.82 7.27 12.90
N GLN A 10 -21.12 7.40 13.17
CA GLN A 10 -22.03 6.24 13.31
C GLN A 10 -22.16 5.43 12.01
N ASN A 11 -22.12 6.08 10.85
CA ASN A 11 -22.24 5.40 9.56
C ASN A 11 -20.94 4.73 9.11
N LEU A 12 -19.78 5.06 9.68
CA LEU A 12 -18.49 4.52 9.21
C LEU A 12 -18.36 3.02 9.42
N ARG A 13 -18.99 2.44 10.44
CA ARG A 13 -18.98 0.99 10.65
C ARG A 13 -19.70 0.27 9.50
N LEU A 14 -20.88 0.77 9.15
CA LEU A 14 -21.66 0.23 8.04
C LEU A 14 -20.92 0.41 6.71
N TRP A 15 -20.37 1.59 6.46
CA TRP A 15 -19.59 1.87 5.26
C TRP A 15 -18.38 0.95 5.10
N ASN A 16 -17.58 0.74 6.17
CA ASN A 16 -16.47 -0.19 6.13
C ASN A 16 -16.96 -1.63 5.89
N GLY A 17 -18.07 -2.05 6.52
CA GLY A 17 -18.65 -3.38 6.27
C GLY A 17 -19.09 -3.59 4.83
N VAL A 18 -19.79 -2.61 4.23
CA VAL A 18 -20.22 -2.65 2.83
C VAL A 18 -19.02 -2.67 1.89
N MET A 19 -18.02 -1.81 2.10
CA MET A 19 -16.82 -1.79 1.27
C MET A 19 -16.02 -3.09 1.40
N GLY A 20 -15.91 -3.66 2.61
CA GLY A 20 -15.27 -4.96 2.82
C GLY A 20 -15.98 -6.07 2.04
N ALA A 21 -17.31 -6.11 2.05
CA ALA A 21 -18.09 -7.07 1.28
C ALA A 21 -17.92 -6.89 -0.23
N LEU A 22 -17.91 -5.65 -0.73
CA LEU A 22 -17.70 -5.36 -2.15
C LEU A 22 -16.33 -5.86 -2.62
N HIS A 23 -15.27 -5.55 -1.89
CA HIS A 23 -13.92 -6.03 -2.22
C HIS A 23 -13.83 -7.56 -2.16
N LEU A 24 -14.46 -8.19 -1.15
CA LEU A 24 -14.48 -9.65 -1.03
C LEU A 24 -15.17 -10.30 -2.24
N ILE A 25 -16.33 -9.80 -2.63
CA ILE A 25 -17.09 -10.31 -3.78
C ILE A 25 -16.27 -10.14 -5.07
N GLN A 26 -15.64 -8.97 -5.26
CA GLN A 26 -14.76 -8.73 -6.42
C GLN A 26 -13.55 -9.67 -6.41
N GLY A 27 -12.92 -9.91 -5.26
CA GLY A 27 -11.79 -10.83 -5.13
C GLY A 27 -12.17 -12.26 -5.48
N ILE A 28 -13.33 -12.74 -5.00
CA ILE A 28 -13.87 -14.06 -5.34
C ILE A 28 -14.20 -14.14 -6.83
N ALA A 29 -14.85 -13.12 -7.40
CA ALA A 29 -15.16 -13.06 -8.82
C ALA A 29 -13.87 -13.13 -9.67
N MET A 30 -12.81 -12.43 -9.27
CA MET A 30 -11.51 -12.50 -9.95
C MET A 30 -10.91 -13.91 -9.91
N LEU A 31 -10.96 -14.61 -8.77
CA LEU A 31 -10.46 -15.99 -8.68
C LEU A 31 -11.20 -16.94 -9.62
N ILE A 32 -12.52 -16.80 -9.74
CA ILE A 32 -13.37 -17.69 -10.56
C ILE A 32 -13.24 -17.36 -12.05
N LEU A 33 -13.20 -16.08 -12.41
CA LEU A 33 -13.28 -15.61 -13.79
C LEU A 33 -11.90 -15.42 -14.45
N SER A 34 -10.82 -15.30 -13.68
CA SER A 34 -9.50 -15.02 -14.24
C SER A 34 -8.96 -16.20 -15.07
N LYS A 35 -8.34 -15.85 -16.20
CA LYS A 35 -7.56 -16.80 -17.00
C LYS A 35 -6.16 -16.95 -16.39
N LYS A 36 -5.51 -18.09 -16.64
CA LYS A 36 -4.12 -18.34 -16.24
C LYS A 36 -3.18 -17.46 -17.07
N ILE A 37 -2.86 -16.27 -16.57
CA ILE A 37 -1.88 -15.33 -17.15
C ILE A 37 -0.61 -15.45 -16.33
N LEU A 38 0.41 -16.09 -16.89
CA LEU A 38 1.67 -16.37 -16.20
C LEU A 38 2.69 -15.28 -16.51
N PHE A 39 3.29 -14.75 -15.45
CA PHE A 39 4.40 -13.82 -15.51
C PHE A 39 5.63 -14.45 -14.86
N ILE A 40 6.77 -14.36 -15.53
CA ILE A 40 8.03 -14.96 -15.05
C ILE A 40 8.90 -13.84 -14.49
N VAL A 41 9.32 -14.00 -13.24
CA VAL A 41 10.31 -13.15 -12.59
C VAL A 41 11.67 -13.79 -12.77
N TYR A 42 12.64 -13.00 -13.20
CA TYR A 42 14.03 -13.40 -13.41
C TYR A 42 14.95 -12.80 -12.35
N LEU A 43 16.04 -13.49 -12.07
CA LEU A 43 17.20 -12.93 -11.38
C LEU A 43 18.35 -12.83 -12.39
N TYR A 44 18.86 -11.63 -12.60
CA TYR A 44 19.92 -11.37 -13.56
C TYR A 44 21.29 -11.50 -12.88
N LEU A 45 22.01 -12.58 -13.19
CA LEU A 45 23.26 -12.93 -12.53
C LEU A 45 24.47 -12.85 -13.47
N PRO A 46 25.65 -12.47 -12.97
CA PRO A 46 26.88 -12.50 -13.75
C PRO A 46 27.33 -13.94 -14.02
N LYS A 47 27.48 -14.27 -15.30
CA LYS A 47 27.98 -15.56 -15.77
C LYS A 47 29.32 -15.37 -16.47
N PRO A 48 30.44 -15.81 -15.85
CA PRO A 48 31.75 -15.74 -16.46
C PRO A 48 31.89 -16.77 -17.59
N SER A 49 32.62 -16.40 -18.64
CA SER A 49 32.95 -17.27 -19.78
C SER A 49 34.46 -17.36 -19.96
N SER A 50 35.01 -18.57 -19.82
CA SER A 50 36.44 -18.83 -20.01
C SER A 50 36.89 -18.71 -21.47
N LEU A 51 35.97 -18.95 -22.42
CA LEU A 51 36.24 -18.88 -23.85
C LEU A 51 36.42 -17.44 -24.33
N THR A 52 35.55 -16.53 -23.88
CA THR A 52 35.57 -15.11 -24.29
C THR A 52 36.33 -14.22 -23.31
N ARG A 53 36.79 -14.77 -22.18
CA ARG A 53 37.42 -14.03 -21.07
C ARG A 53 36.58 -12.81 -20.63
N SER A 54 35.26 -12.97 -20.61
CA SER A 54 34.31 -11.91 -20.29
C SER A 54 33.23 -12.39 -19.32
N VAL A 55 32.50 -11.44 -18.73
CA VAL A 55 31.31 -11.69 -17.91
C VAL A 55 30.09 -11.14 -18.63
N SER A 56 29.05 -11.96 -18.73
CA SER A 56 27.75 -11.56 -19.28
C SER A 56 26.67 -11.64 -18.20
N ILE A 57 25.62 -10.84 -18.32
CA ILE A 57 24.46 -10.91 -17.42
C ILE A 57 23.43 -11.85 -18.04
N VAL A 58 23.03 -12.89 -17.31
CA VAL A 58 22.07 -13.89 -17.77
C VAL A 58 20.89 -13.92 -16.80
N GLY A 59 19.67 -13.84 -17.35
CA GLY A 59 18.45 -13.97 -16.57
C GLY A 59 18.15 -15.45 -16.27
N GLU A 60 18.13 -15.82 -15.01
CA GLU A 60 17.66 -17.12 -14.54
C GLU A 60 16.23 -17.01 -14.03
N LYS A 61 15.35 -17.94 -14.43
CA LYS A 61 13.96 -17.96 -13.95
C LYS A 61 13.98 -18.14 -12.43
N TRP A 62 13.46 -17.16 -11.71
CA TRP A 62 13.37 -17.21 -10.26
C TRP A 62 12.01 -17.70 -9.80
N TYR A 63 10.92 -17.12 -10.33
CA TYR A 63 9.55 -17.50 -9.95
C TYR A 63 8.56 -17.31 -11.11
N GLU A 64 7.43 -18.01 -11.05
CA GLU A 64 6.32 -17.86 -11.99
C GLU A 64 5.03 -17.54 -11.23
N ILE A 65 4.39 -16.43 -11.58
CA ILE A 65 3.25 -15.86 -10.86
C ILE A 65 2.05 -15.81 -11.79
N ASN A 66 0.88 -16.21 -11.30
CA ASN A 66 -0.38 -15.97 -12.01
C ASN A 66 -0.92 -14.58 -11.67
N LEU A 67 -0.87 -13.66 -12.62
CA LEU A 67 -1.31 -12.28 -12.43
C LEU A 67 -2.79 -12.17 -12.03
N GLY A 68 -3.65 -13.05 -12.56
CA GLY A 68 -5.08 -13.07 -12.17
C GLY A 68 -5.28 -13.33 -10.69
N TYR A 69 -4.48 -14.25 -10.12
CA TYR A 69 -4.51 -14.54 -8.68
C TYR A 69 -3.87 -13.40 -7.88
N THR A 70 -2.78 -12.80 -8.36
CA THR A 70 -2.16 -11.64 -7.71
C THR A 70 -3.12 -10.45 -7.61
N ILE A 71 -3.93 -10.20 -8.62
CA ILE A 71 -4.97 -9.16 -8.61
C ILE A 71 -6.02 -9.47 -7.52
N SER A 72 -6.43 -10.73 -7.35
CA SER A 72 -7.37 -11.07 -6.27
C SER A 72 -6.80 -10.80 -4.87
N VAL A 73 -5.48 -10.94 -4.69
CA VAL A 73 -4.81 -10.68 -3.40
C VAL A 73 -4.99 -9.23 -2.95
N PHE A 74 -4.86 -8.24 -3.84
CA PHE A 74 -5.05 -6.84 -3.44
C PHE A 74 -6.47 -6.59 -2.94
N LEU A 75 -7.48 -7.16 -3.61
CA LEU A 75 -8.89 -7.05 -3.22
C LEU A 75 -9.14 -7.69 -1.86
N PHE A 76 -8.56 -8.86 -1.61
CA PHE A 76 -8.68 -9.53 -0.32
C PHE A 76 -7.98 -8.78 0.81
N LEU A 77 -6.83 -8.14 0.55
CA LEU A 77 -6.16 -7.27 1.53
C LEU A 77 -7.04 -6.09 1.93
N SER A 78 -7.66 -5.41 0.96
CA SER A 78 -8.58 -4.30 1.23
C SER A 78 -9.84 -4.77 1.96
N ALA A 79 -10.42 -5.92 1.57
CA ALA A 79 -11.54 -6.53 2.28
C ALA A 79 -11.20 -6.86 3.74
N LEU A 80 -10.04 -7.46 3.96
CA LEU A 80 -9.54 -7.82 5.29
C LEU A 80 -9.37 -6.58 6.16
N ALA A 81 -8.76 -5.51 5.67
CA ALA A 81 -8.59 -4.29 6.44
C ALA A 81 -9.92 -3.64 6.83
N HIS A 82 -10.90 -3.61 5.92
CA HIS A 82 -12.25 -3.15 6.22
C HIS A 82 -12.93 -3.99 7.30
N PHE A 83 -12.84 -5.32 7.21
CA PHE A 83 -13.42 -6.20 8.23
C PHE A 83 -12.71 -6.10 9.58
N ILE A 84 -11.38 -5.97 9.60
CA ILE A 84 -10.60 -5.73 10.82
C ILE A 84 -11.05 -4.41 11.47
N THR A 85 -11.23 -3.35 10.67
CA THR A 85 -11.64 -2.01 11.15
C THR A 85 -12.96 -2.04 11.92
N ILE A 86 -13.92 -2.87 11.52
CA ILE A 86 -15.26 -2.92 12.14
C ILE A 86 -15.37 -3.87 13.34
N THR A 87 -14.29 -4.58 13.69
CA THR A 87 -14.27 -5.42 14.90
C THR A 87 -14.37 -4.55 16.15
N PRO A 88 -15.04 -5.00 17.24
CA PRO A 88 -15.41 -4.13 18.36
C PRO A 88 -14.26 -3.28 18.94
N LYS A 89 -13.16 -3.94 19.34
CA LYS A 89 -12.00 -3.26 19.93
C LYS A 89 -11.25 -2.34 18.95
N VAL A 90 -11.14 -2.76 17.69
CA VAL A 90 -10.42 -1.98 16.67
C VAL A 90 -11.26 -0.78 16.24
N TYR A 91 -12.58 -0.93 16.15
CA TYR A 91 -13.49 0.14 15.74
C TYR A 91 -13.48 1.30 16.75
N GLU A 92 -13.52 0.99 18.04
CA GLU A 92 -13.41 2.00 19.11
C GLU A 92 -12.08 2.78 19.01
N TRP A 93 -10.97 2.07 18.84
CA TRP A 93 -9.66 2.67 18.63
C TRP A 93 -9.59 3.50 17.35
N TYR A 94 -10.18 3.01 16.26
CA TYR A 94 -10.23 3.68 14.97
C TYR A 94 -10.97 5.02 15.06
N ILE A 95 -12.15 5.04 15.67
CA ILE A 95 -12.91 6.27 15.91
C ILE A 95 -12.10 7.25 16.79
N ALA A 96 -11.49 6.78 17.86
CA ALA A 96 -10.64 7.61 18.72
C ALA A 96 -9.49 8.26 17.92
N LYS A 97 -8.84 7.52 17.01
CA LYS A 97 -7.80 8.07 16.12
C LYS A 97 -8.33 9.01 15.04
N LEU A 98 -9.53 8.78 14.53
CA LEU A 98 -10.15 9.72 13.59
C LEU A 98 -10.41 11.09 14.21
N HIS A 99 -10.78 11.15 15.50
CA HIS A 99 -10.88 12.43 16.22
C HIS A 99 -9.55 13.18 16.27
N ASP A 100 -8.43 12.45 16.28
CA ASP A 100 -7.07 13.01 16.19
C ASP A 100 -6.65 13.36 14.74
N LYS A 101 -7.53 13.14 13.76
CA LYS A 101 -7.28 13.20 12.30
C LYS A 101 -6.19 12.22 11.86
N ILE A 102 -6.23 10.99 12.38
CA ILE A 102 -5.29 9.91 12.07
C ILE A 102 -6.07 8.68 11.59
N ASN A 103 -5.62 8.04 10.52
CA ASN A 103 -6.11 6.75 10.06
C ASN A 103 -4.94 5.82 9.67
N LEU A 104 -4.35 5.15 10.67
CA LEU A 104 -3.22 4.25 10.45
C LEU A 104 -3.60 2.95 9.72
N ILE A 105 -4.82 2.46 9.90
CA ILE A 105 -5.27 1.24 9.21
C ILE A 105 -5.19 1.44 7.69
N ARG A 106 -5.61 2.62 7.21
CA ARG A 106 -5.50 3.01 5.80
C ARG A 106 -4.06 2.93 5.29
N TRP A 107 -3.11 3.51 6.01
CA TRP A 107 -1.72 3.54 5.55
C TRP A 107 -1.07 2.15 5.54
N TYR A 108 -1.38 1.30 6.52
CA TYR A 108 -0.87 -0.07 6.53
C TYR A 108 -1.53 -0.96 5.48
N GLU A 109 -2.83 -0.80 5.25
CA GLU A 109 -3.50 -1.50 4.16
C GLU A 109 -2.95 -1.05 2.81
N TYR A 110 -2.87 0.25 2.54
CA TYR A 110 -2.30 0.76 1.29
C TYR A 110 -0.86 0.32 1.09
N ALA A 111 -0.01 0.33 2.13
CA ALA A 111 1.36 -0.15 2.02
C ALA A 111 1.44 -1.58 1.48
N LEU A 112 0.47 -2.44 1.79
CA LEU A 112 0.41 -3.81 1.26
C LEU A 112 -0.35 -3.87 -0.07
N SER A 113 -1.60 -3.39 -0.13
CA SER A 113 -2.48 -3.53 -1.29
C SER A 113 -1.97 -2.75 -2.50
N SER A 114 -1.54 -1.50 -2.33
CA SER A 114 -0.98 -0.72 -3.43
C SER A 114 0.38 -1.27 -3.90
N SER A 115 1.13 -1.95 -3.04
CA SER A 115 2.39 -2.60 -3.45
C SER A 115 2.16 -3.83 -4.32
N VAL A 116 1.09 -4.60 -4.03
CA VAL A 116 0.62 -5.66 -4.94
C VAL A 116 0.22 -5.06 -6.28
N MET A 117 -0.44 -3.89 -6.29
CA MET A 117 -0.79 -3.19 -7.53
C MET A 117 0.44 -2.69 -8.30
N ILE A 118 1.44 -2.13 -7.63
CA ILE A 118 2.72 -1.74 -8.26
C ILE A 118 3.42 -2.96 -8.87
N PHE A 119 3.44 -4.10 -8.18
CA PHE A 119 3.95 -5.35 -8.74
C PHE A 119 3.22 -5.72 -10.04
N VAL A 120 1.88 -5.67 -10.05
CA VAL A 120 1.07 -6.01 -11.23
C VAL A 120 1.33 -5.04 -12.38
N ILE A 121 1.39 -3.74 -12.11
CA ILE A 121 1.67 -2.71 -13.13
C ILE A 121 3.07 -2.92 -13.73
N ALA A 122 4.10 -3.11 -12.89
CA ALA A 122 5.46 -3.39 -13.34
C ALA A 122 5.51 -4.64 -14.23
N ALA A 123 4.80 -5.71 -13.85
CA ALA A 123 4.69 -6.92 -14.65
C ALA A 123 4.02 -6.68 -16.02
N LEU A 124 2.96 -5.86 -16.07
CA LEU A 124 2.28 -5.48 -17.31
C LEU A 124 3.18 -4.62 -18.23
N CYS A 125 4.08 -3.83 -17.65
CA CYS A 125 5.12 -3.09 -18.38
C CYS A 125 6.36 -3.93 -18.70
N ASN A 126 6.31 -5.25 -18.47
CA ASN A 126 7.40 -6.20 -18.72
C ASN A 126 8.69 -5.94 -17.89
N VAL A 127 8.55 -5.29 -16.73
CA VAL A 127 9.62 -5.21 -15.72
C VAL A 127 9.69 -6.55 -15.00
N ASN A 128 10.60 -7.42 -15.42
CA ASN A 128 10.67 -8.83 -15.00
C ASN A 128 11.88 -9.17 -14.10
N ASP A 129 12.74 -8.19 -13.80
CA ASP A 129 13.83 -8.35 -12.83
C ASP A 129 13.28 -8.32 -11.39
N GLY A 130 13.46 -9.41 -10.66
CA GLY A 130 12.99 -9.56 -9.29
C GLY A 130 13.58 -8.56 -8.29
N ILE A 131 14.83 -8.10 -8.50
CA ILE A 131 15.46 -7.09 -7.64
C ILE A 131 14.81 -5.74 -7.89
N ILE A 132 14.59 -5.37 -9.16
CA ILE A 132 13.93 -4.10 -9.51
C ILE A 132 12.52 -4.08 -8.93
N ILE A 133 11.73 -5.14 -9.16
CA ILE A 133 10.37 -5.27 -8.62
C ILE A 133 10.37 -5.13 -7.09
N PHE A 134 11.30 -5.79 -6.39
CA PHE A 134 11.43 -5.67 -4.94
C PHE A 134 11.67 -4.23 -4.50
N LEU A 135 12.57 -3.51 -5.17
CA LEU A 135 12.84 -2.10 -4.87
C LEU A 135 11.62 -1.21 -5.13
N LEU A 136 10.85 -1.46 -6.18
CA LEU A 136 9.60 -0.74 -6.46
C LEU A 136 8.57 -0.94 -5.35
N VAL A 137 8.40 -2.19 -4.90
CA VAL A 137 7.52 -2.54 -3.78
C VAL A 137 7.97 -1.83 -2.50
N VAL A 138 9.26 -1.86 -2.17
CA VAL A 138 9.80 -1.17 -0.98
C VAL A 138 9.60 0.34 -1.07
N ALA A 139 9.85 0.96 -2.23
CA ALA A 139 9.61 2.39 -2.44
C ALA A 139 8.14 2.75 -2.23
N ASN A 140 7.21 1.94 -2.73
CA ASN A 140 5.77 2.15 -2.55
C ASN A 140 5.31 1.95 -1.09
N ILE A 141 5.87 0.97 -0.38
CA ILE A 141 5.67 0.82 1.08
C ILE A 141 6.14 2.10 1.79
N CYS A 142 7.34 2.58 1.49
CA CYS A 142 7.89 3.79 2.11
C CYS A 142 7.02 5.01 1.84
N MET A 143 6.50 5.21 0.62
CA MET A 143 5.56 6.28 0.29
C MET A 143 4.36 6.29 1.25
N ASN A 144 3.74 5.13 1.49
CA ASN A 144 2.59 5.01 2.39
C ASN A 144 2.97 5.23 3.86
N LEU A 145 4.14 4.73 4.29
CA LEU A 145 4.65 4.97 5.65
C LEU A 145 4.96 6.45 5.90
N PHE A 146 5.43 7.18 4.89
CA PHE A 146 5.57 8.64 4.96
C PHE A 146 4.23 9.35 5.11
N GLY A 147 3.16 8.85 4.49
CA GLY A 147 1.79 9.30 4.73
C GLY A 147 1.35 9.09 6.19
N ALA A 148 1.60 7.92 6.76
CA ALA A 148 1.35 7.66 8.18
C ALA A 148 2.16 8.60 9.08
N MET A 149 3.44 8.83 8.74
CA MET A 149 4.30 9.75 9.47
C MET A 149 3.81 11.20 9.37
N MET A 150 3.28 11.61 8.22
CA MET A 150 2.69 12.94 8.05
C MET A 150 1.55 13.18 9.05
N GLU A 151 0.66 12.20 9.22
CA GLU A 151 -0.45 12.29 10.18
C GLU A 151 0.04 12.29 11.64
N LEU A 152 0.94 11.36 12.01
CA LEU A 152 1.47 11.22 13.37
C LEU A 152 2.32 12.42 13.81
N HIS A 153 3.19 12.91 12.93
CA HIS A 153 4.06 14.05 13.20
C HIS A 153 3.22 15.32 13.41
N ASN A 154 2.28 15.59 12.49
CA ASN A 154 1.45 16.78 12.57
C ASN A 154 0.44 16.74 13.71
N PHE A 155 -0.04 15.56 14.12
CA PHE A 155 -0.79 15.42 15.36
C PHE A 155 0.02 15.86 16.58
N SER A 156 1.27 15.41 16.68
CA SER A 156 2.17 15.78 17.77
C SER A 156 2.45 17.28 17.80
N LEU A 157 2.70 17.89 16.63
CA LEU A 157 2.87 19.35 16.49
C LEU A 157 1.60 20.12 16.88
N ARG A 158 0.41 19.68 16.47
CA ARG A 158 -0.86 20.28 16.90
C ARG A 158 -1.02 20.28 18.41
N LYS A 159 -0.69 19.15 19.06
CA LYS A 159 -0.76 19.01 20.52
C LYS A 159 0.22 19.94 21.24
N LEU A 160 1.45 20.05 20.73
CA LEU A 160 2.47 20.95 21.27
C LEU A 160 2.09 22.43 21.09
N ALA A 161 1.59 22.81 19.92
CA ALA A 161 1.13 24.17 19.63
C ALA A 161 0.00 24.58 20.59
N LYS A 162 -1.00 23.69 20.78
CA LYS A 162 -2.07 23.89 21.76
C LYS A 162 -1.56 24.01 23.20
N LYS A 163 -0.58 23.18 23.59
CA LYS A 163 0.01 23.21 24.94
C LYS A 163 0.76 24.51 25.22
N ASN A 164 1.47 25.04 24.23
CA ASN A 164 2.30 26.23 24.37
C ASN A 164 1.56 27.53 24.00
N ASN A 165 0.26 27.46 23.67
CA ASN A 165 -0.55 28.58 23.22
C ASN A 165 0.07 29.36 22.04
N VAL A 166 0.58 28.62 21.05
CA VAL A 166 1.17 29.17 19.82
C VAL A 166 0.40 28.69 18.60
N ASP A 167 0.49 29.43 17.49
CA ASP A 167 -0.13 29.06 16.23
C ASP A 167 0.48 27.76 15.66
N TYR A 168 -0.38 26.82 15.29
CA TYR A 168 0.03 25.57 14.65
C TYR A 168 0.48 25.82 13.21
N LYS A 169 1.67 25.32 12.86
CA LYS A 169 2.16 25.26 11.48
C LYS A 169 2.42 23.80 11.07
N PRO A 170 1.86 23.34 9.93
CA PRO A 170 2.10 21.98 9.46
C PRO A 170 3.55 21.81 8.98
N ASN A 171 4.14 20.66 9.30
CA ASN A 171 5.41 20.24 8.73
C ASN A 171 5.12 19.29 7.55
N TRP A 172 5.61 19.65 6.36
CA TRP A 172 5.38 18.94 5.10
C TRP A 172 6.52 18.01 4.68
N THR A 173 7.58 17.88 5.48
CA THR A 173 8.77 17.08 5.12
C THR A 173 8.42 15.63 4.82
N ALA A 174 7.58 14.99 5.65
CA ALA A 174 7.14 13.62 5.41
C ALA A 174 6.37 13.48 4.08
N PHE A 175 5.51 14.44 3.75
CA PHE A 175 4.79 14.45 2.48
C PHE A 175 5.75 14.54 1.28
N VAL A 176 6.73 15.43 1.32
CA VAL A 176 7.74 15.57 0.25
C VAL A 176 8.54 14.28 0.05
N TYR A 177 8.96 13.62 1.14
CA TYR A 177 9.65 12.33 1.04
C TYR A 177 8.75 11.22 0.49
N GLY A 178 7.47 11.25 0.86
CA GLY A 178 6.45 10.38 0.27
C GLY A 178 6.33 10.56 -1.24
N CYS A 179 6.25 11.80 -1.73
CA CYS A 179 6.21 12.10 -3.18
C CYS A 179 7.46 11.59 -3.90
N PHE A 180 8.64 11.79 -3.32
CA PHE A 180 9.90 11.33 -3.91
C PHE A 180 9.98 9.80 -3.96
N ALA A 181 9.57 9.10 -2.89
CA ALA A 181 9.50 7.63 -2.92
C ALA A 181 8.44 7.14 -3.91
N GLY A 182 7.29 7.82 -3.97
CA GLY A 182 6.14 7.45 -4.78
C GLY A 182 6.33 7.64 -6.28
N VAL A 183 7.21 8.54 -6.73
CA VAL A 183 7.47 8.76 -8.17
C VAL A 183 8.29 7.64 -8.80
N ALA A 184 9.13 6.95 -8.01
CA ALA A 184 10.08 5.97 -8.52
C ALA A 184 9.41 4.79 -9.28
N PRO A 185 8.34 4.14 -8.76
CA PRO A 185 7.63 3.10 -9.50
C PRO A 185 7.07 3.53 -10.85
N TRP A 186 6.63 4.78 -10.99
CA TRP A 186 6.06 5.30 -12.23
C TRP A 186 7.10 5.68 -13.28
N ILE A 187 8.33 5.99 -12.87
CA ILE A 187 9.43 6.26 -13.81
C ILE A 187 9.94 4.94 -14.40
N VAL A 188 9.90 3.86 -13.62
CA VAL A 188 10.42 2.54 -14.01
C VAL A 188 9.41 1.73 -14.80
N SER A 189 8.12 1.84 -14.49
CA SER A 189 7.02 1.08 -15.13
C SER A 189 6.45 1.85 -16.31
#